data_AF-A0A5F1YB67-F1
#
_entry.id   AF-A0A5F1YB67-F1
#
_cell.length_a   1.000
_cell.length_b   1.000
_cell.length_c   1.000
_cell.angle_alpha   90.00
_cell.angle_beta   90.00
_cell.angle_gamma   90.00
#
_symmetry.space_group_name_H-M   'P 1'
#
loop_
_entity.id
_entity.type
_entity.pdbx_description
1 polymer ?
#
loop_
_entity_poly.entity_id
_entity_poly.type
_entity_poly.pdbx_seq_one_letter_code
_entity_poly.pdbx_strand_id
1 'polypeptide(L)'
;MRTSSAKMFSIFFLWISIFVHQDILAHGEHESGPNGGLIRMPGGFHTELIVLKDGLKVYLLDIEFKNPSTKNGALSAKIVRGKSEQKLQCQSHPDHFFCPVSDLPAVGKIVLKATREKMEGIEAVYDLPVRNVP
;
A
#
# COMPACT_ATOMS: atom_id res chain seq x y z
N MET A 1 47.17 1.32 61.51
CA MET A 1 46.23 0.19 61.31
C MET A 1 45.09 0.69 60.44
N ARG A 2 44.57 0.04 59.39
CA ARG A 2 44.85 -1.20 58.68
C ARG A 2 43.92 -1.15 57.43
N THR A 3 44.46 -1.40 56.24
CA THR A 3 43.83 -1.95 55.00
C THR A 3 42.48 -1.39 54.52
N SER A 4 42.41 -0.76 53.34
CA SER A 4 42.15 -1.40 52.03
C SER A 4 40.95 -2.36 52.03
N SER A 5 39.86 -1.97 51.34
CA SER A 5 38.87 -2.92 50.85
C SER A 5 38.44 -2.55 49.43
N ALA A 6 39.02 -3.30 48.51
CA ALA A 6 38.46 -3.79 47.26
C ALA A 6 37.64 -2.84 46.36
N LYS A 7 38.33 -2.36 45.32
CA LYS A 7 37.76 -2.17 43.98
C LYS A 7 37.14 -3.49 43.51
N MET A 8 35.84 -3.70 43.68
CA MET A 8 35.15 -4.83 43.05
C MET A 8 33.63 -4.67 43.07
N PHE A 9 33.12 -3.72 42.29
CA PHE A 9 31.78 -3.85 41.72
C PHE A 9 31.93 -3.54 40.24
N SER A 10 32.44 -4.53 39.51
CA SER A 10 31.60 -5.47 38.76
C SER A 10 31.05 -4.75 37.54
N ILE A 11 31.86 -4.87 36.49
CA ILE A 11 31.52 -4.63 35.10
C ILE A 11 30.30 -5.51 34.80
N PHE A 12 29.09 -4.98 34.99
CA PHE A 12 27.85 -5.62 34.55
C PHE A 12 26.74 -4.58 34.35
N PHE A 13 27.07 -3.49 33.65
CA PHE A 13 26.09 -2.55 33.10
C PHE A 13 26.35 -2.39 31.59
N LEU A 14 26.44 -3.54 30.91
CA LEU A 14 26.55 -3.58 29.46
C LEU A 14 25.81 -4.82 28.96
N TRP A 15 24.48 -4.78 29.03
CA TRP A 15 23.49 -5.72 28.48
C TRP A 15 22.17 -5.19 29.06
N ILE A 16 21.24 -4.59 28.34
CA ILE A 16 20.61 -4.98 27.09
C ILE A 16 19.90 -3.72 26.58
N SER A 17 20.43 -3.06 25.55
CA SER A 17 19.62 -2.20 24.68
C SER A 17 19.35 -3.01 23.42
N ILE A 18 18.45 -4.00 23.52
CA ILE A 18 17.81 -4.55 22.32
C ILE A 18 16.88 -3.44 21.85
N PHE A 19 17.36 -2.63 20.91
CA PHE A 19 16.48 -1.89 20.03
C PHE A 19 15.69 -2.93 19.25
N VAL A 20 14.52 -3.29 19.77
CA VAL A 20 13.49 -3.98 19.01
C VAL A 20 13.06 -2.98 17.94
N HIS A 21 13.69 -3.06 16.76
CA HIS A 21 13.15 -2.48 15.55
C HIS A 21 11.95 -3.35 15.21
N GLN A 22 10.80 -3.05 15.82
CA GLN A 22 9.55 -3.42 15.19
C GLN A 22 9.48 -2.49 14.00
N ASP A 23 9.97 -2.97 12.87
CA ASP A 23 9.43 -2.55 11.58
C ASP A 23 7.95 -2.87 11.70
N ILE A 24 7.19 -1.87 12.16
CA ILE A 24 5.76 -1.86 12.07
C ILE A 24 5.57 -1.96 10.56
N LEU A 25 5.29 -3.18 10.08
CA LEU A 25 4.58 -3.47 8.84
C LEU A 25 3.25 -2.77 8.98
N ALA A 26 3.31 -1.46 8.87
CA ALA A 26 2.24 -0.57 9.21
C ALA A 26 1.25 -0.75 8.07
N HIS A 27 0.14 -1.40 8.39
CA HIS A 27 -1.08 -1.38 7.58
C HIS A 27 -1.20 -2.40 6.44
N GLY A 28 -0.57 -3.59 6.55
CA GLY A 28 -0.93 -4.74 5.70
C GLY A 28 -0.68 -4.55 4.20
N GLU A 29 0.14 -3.56 3.80
CA GLU A 29 0.33 -3.15 2.41
C GLU A 29 0.99 -4.19 1.49
N HIS A 30 1.39 -5.34 2.04
CA HIS A 30 1.97 -6.47 1.27
C HIS A 30 1.08 -7.72 1.32
N GLU A 31 -0.11 -7.62 1.89
CA GLU A 31 -1.08 -8.72 1.94
C GLU A 31 -2.06 -8.65 0.77
N SER A 32 -2.65 -9.81 0.45
CA SER A 32 -3.80 -9.90 -0.44
C SER A 32 -4.95 -9.10 0.12
N GLY A 33 -5.62 -8.35 -0.73
CA GLY A 33 -6.89 -7.74 -0.37
C GLY A 33 -8.04 -8.74 -0.27
N PRO A 34 -9.14 -8.34 0.37
CA PRO A 34 -10.32 -9.18 0.57
C PRO A 34 -10.98 -9.64 -0.74
N ASN A 35 -10.66 -9.02 -1.87
CA ASN A 35 -11.17 -9.36 -3.20
C ASN A 35 -10.09 -10.04 -4.08
N GLY A 36 -8.94 -10.45 -3.51
CA GLY A 36 -7.83 -11.10 -4.23
C GLY A 36 -6.92 -10.13 -4.99
N GLY A 37 -7.02 -8.83 -4.72
CA GLY A 37 -6.17 -7.80 -5.31
C GLY A 37 -4.93 -7.50 -4.47
N LEU A 38 -4.11 -6.58 -4.97
CA LEU A 38 -2.96 -6.04 -4.25
C LEU A 38 -3.37 -4.73 -3.55
N ILE A 39 -3.04 -4.58 -2.26
CA ILE A 39 -3.37 -3.39 -1.47
C ILE A 39 -2.24 -2.35 -1.46
N ARG A 40 -2.63 -1.08 -1.45
CA ARG A 40 -1.79 0.08 -1.06
C ARG A 40 -2.59 1.04 -0.17
N MET A 41 -1.95 1.75 0.76
CA MET A 41 -2.57 2.75 1.63
C MET A 41 -2.19 4.18 1.21
N PRO A 42 -2.94 4.82 0.30
CA PRO A 42 -2.69 6.22 -0.07
C PRO A 42 -3.13 7.25 0.99
N GLY A 43 -3.25 6.89 2.27
CA GLY A 43 -3.67 7.79 3.35
C GLY A 43 -4.80 7.20 4.19
N GLY A 44 -5.90 7.94 4.38
CA GLY A 44 -7.02 7.55 5.26
C GLY A 44 -7.91 6.41 4.76
N PHE A 45 -7.51 5.72 3.70
CA PHE A 45 -8.22 4.59 3.08
C PHE A 45 -7.24 3.72 2.31
N HIS A 46 -7.68 2.55 1.86
CA HIS A 46 -6.88 1.63 1.06
C HIS A 46 -7.38 1.56 -0.38
N THR A 47 -6.46 1.35 -1.30
CA THR A 47 -6.77 0.92 -2.66
C THR A 47 -6.46 -0.56 -2.78
N GLU A 48 -7.34 -1.33 -3.41
CA GLU A 48 -7.08 -2.71 -3.81
C GLU A 48 -7.20 -2.81 -5.34
N LEU A 49 -6.11 -3.21 -6.00
CA LEU A 49 -6.02 -3.32 -7.45
C LEU A 49 -6.10 -4.79 -7.88
N ILE A 50 -7.03 -5.08 -8.79
CA ILE A 50 -7.13 -6.37 -9.47
C ILE A 50 -6.92 -6.14 -10.97
N VAL A 51 -6.02 -6.92 -11.54
CA VAL A 51 -5.85 -6.98 -12.99
C VAL A 51 -6.82 -8.00 -13.57
N LEU A 52 -7.71 -7.54 -14.45
CA LEU A 52 -8.61 -8.37 -15.24
C LEU A 52 -8.09 -8.44 -16.67
N LYS A 53 -8.62 -9.38 -17.46
CA LYS A 53 -8.28 -9.51 -18.89
C LYS A 53 -8.54 -8.21 -19.67
N ASP A 54 -9.62 -7.52 -19.34
CA ASP A 54 -10.11 -6.37 -20.11
C ASP A 54 -9.87 -5.02 -19.40
N GLY A 55 -9.17 -5.02 -18.26
CA GLY A 55 -8.84 -3.77 -17.57
C GLY A 55 -8.45 -3.92 -16.11
N LEU A 56 -8.45 -2.78 -15.42
CA LEU A 56 -8.15 -2.69 -13.99
C LEU A 56 -9.44 -2.52 -13.20
N LYS A 57 -9.62 -3.33 -12.16
CA LYS A 57 -10.66 -3.14 -11.16
C LYS A 57 -10.02 -2.59 -9.89
N VAL A 58 -10.50 -1.45 -9.41
CA VAL A 58 -9.94 -0.74 -8.26
C VAL A 58 -11.01 -0.55 -7.20
N TYR A 59 -10.83 -1.18 -6.05
CA TYR A 59 -11.64 -0.93 -4.88
C TYR A 59 -11.01 0.16 -4.02
N LEU A 60 -11.84 1.05 -3.48
CA LEU A 60 -11.46 1.91 -2.36
C LEU A 60 -12.06 1.30 -1.10
N LEU A 61 -11.22 0.86 -0.17
CA LEU A 61 -11.62 0.20 1.07
C LEU A 61 -11.39 1.13 2.26
N ASP A 62 -12.10 0.90 3.36
CA ASP A 62 -11.83 1.58 4.63
C ASP A 62 -10.52 1.07 5.30
N ILE A 63 -10.26 1.57 6.51
CA ILE A 63 -9.06 1.21 7.28
C ILE A 63 -9.03 -0.25 7.73
N GLU A 64 -10.17 -0.94 7.73
CA GLU A 64 -10.28 -2.36 8.05
C GLU A 64 -10.24 -3.26 6.82
N PHE A 65 -9.89 -2.70 5.65
CA PHE A 65 -9.92 -3.38 4.35
C PHE A 65 -11.33 -3.88 4.00
N LYS A 66 -12.37 -3.11 4.31
CA LYS A 66 -13.77 -3.48 4.03
C LYS A 66 -14.51 -2.35 3.31
N ASN A 67 -15.79 -2.60 3.07
CA ASN A 67 -16.79 -1.61 2.61
C ASN A 67 -16.37 -0.86 1.34
N PRO A 68 -16.16 -1.56 0.21
CA PRO A 68 -15.84 -0.94 -1.06
C PRO A 68 -16.92 0.07 -1.46
N SER A 69 -16.52 1.28 -1.85
CA SER A 69 -17.45 2.35 -2.26
C SER A 69 -16.75 3.38 -3.13
N THR A 70 -17.46 3.86 -4.14
CA THR A 70 -17.06 5.01 -4.99
C THR A 70 -17.86 6.26 -4.68
N LYS A 71 -18.80 6.20 -3.73
CA LYS A 71 -19.66 7.33 -3.36
C LYS A 71 -18.80 8.52 -2.93
N ASN A 72 -19.09 9.69 -3.49
CA ASN A 72 -18.33 10.92 -3.27
C ASN A 72 -16.81 10.75 -3.48
N GLY A 73 -16.43 9.79 -4.31
CA GLY A 73 -15.06 9.47 -4.63
C GLY A 73 -14.74 9.70 -6.09
N ALA A 74 -13.45 9.70 -6.38
CA ALA A 74 -12.92 9.82 -7.73
C ALA A 74 -11.65 9.00 -7.85
N LEU A 75 -11.33 8.58 -9.07
CA LEU A 75 -10.10 7.88 -9.39
C LEU A 75 -9.48 8.46 -10.66
N SER A 76 -8.21 8.83 -10.57
CA SER A 76 -7.32 9.03 -11.71
C SER A 76 -6.34 7.88 -11.74
N ALA A 77 -6.17 7.25 -12.91
CA ALA A 77 -5.22 6.18 -13.10
C ALA A 77 -4.33 6.48 -14.30
N LYS A 78 -3.04 6.16 -14.18
CA LYS A 78 -2.09 6.23 -15.29
C LYS A 78 -1.11 5.06 -15.25
N ILE A 79 -0.63 4.67 -16.43
CA ILE A 79 0.49 3.75 -16.60
C ILE A 79 1.73 4.58 -16.89
N VAL A 80 2.82 4.34 -16.16
CA VAL A 80 4.09 5.04 -16.31
C VAL A 80 5.18 4.07 -16.73
N ARG A 81 5.86 4.37 -17.84
CA ARG A 81 7.00 3.59 -18.36
C ARG A 81 8.15 4.52 -18.74
N GLY A 82 9.16 4.62 -17.87
CA GLY A 82 10.27 5.54 -18.07
C GLY A 82 9.78 6.99 -18.09
N LYS A 83 9.86 7.64 -19.26
CA LYS A 83 9.38 9.02 -19.49
C LYS A 83 7.97 9.09 -20.07
N SER A 84 7.36 7.94 -20.41
CA SER A 84 6.02 7.88 -21.00
C SER A 84 4.96 7.73 -19.91
N GLU A 85 3.86 8.48 -20.04
CA GLU A 85 2.66 8.33 -19.22
C GLU A 85 1.43 8.14 -20.11
N GLN A 86 0.63 7.13 -19.79
CA GLN A 86 -0.68 6.88 -20.42
C GLN A 86 -1.76 7.03 -19.37
N LYS A 87 -2.61 8.06 -19.49
CA LYS A 87 -3.79 8.21 -18.64
C LYS A 87 -4.85 7.19 -19.04
N LEU A 88 -5.50 6.58 -18.06
CA LEU A 88 -6.60 5.66 -18.24
C LEU A 88 -7.93 6.39 -18.01
N GLN A 89 -8.93 6.08 -18.81
CA GLN A 89 -10.30 6.53 -18.60
C GLN A 89 -10.99 5.53 -17.68
N CYS A 90 -11.33 5.95 -16.46
CA CYS A 90 -11.95 5.07 -15.47
C CYS A 90 -13.42 5.41 -15.29
N GLN A 91 -14.25 4.38 -15.15
CA GLN A 91 -15.68 4.47 -14.92
C GLN A 91 -15.96 4.11 -13.46
N SER A 92 -16.92 4.80 -12.86
CA SER A 92 -17.36 4.51 -11.49
C SER A 92 -18.50 3.49 -11.52
N HIS A 93 -18.35 2.42 -10.75
CA HIS A 93 -19.41 1.50 -10.34
C HIS A 93 -19.72 1.71 -8.86
N PRO A 94 -20.82 1.19 -8.29
CA PRO A 94 -21.19 1.45 -6.90
C PRO A 94 -20.10 1.11 -5.87
N ASP A 95 -19.36 0.03 -6.08
CA ASP A 95 -18.36 -0.52 -5.15
C ASP A 95 -16.92 -0.37 -5.66
N HIS A 96 -16.69 -0.16 -6.96
CA HIS A 96 -15.34 -0.08 -7.54
C HIS A 96 -15.25 0.89 -8.70
N PHE A 97 -14.03 1.27 -9.04
CA PHE A 97 -13.74 1.88 -10.34
C PHE A 97 -13.24 0.81 -11.32
N PHE A 98 -13.62 0.94 -12.59
CA PHE A 98 -13.13 0.09 -13.67
C PHE A 98 -12.43 0.94 -14.73
N CYS A 99 -11.18 0.61 -15.03
CA CYS A 99 -10.38 1.29 -16.05
C CYS A 99 -10.10 0.31 -17.20
N PRO A 100 -10.83 0.35 -18.32
CA PRO A 100 -10.59 -0.52 -19.47
C PRO A 100 -9.18 -0.34 -20.03
N VAL A 101 -8.46 -1.47 -20.14
CA VAL A 101 -7.13 -1.55 -20.77
C VAL A 101 -6.87 -2.99 -21.16
N SER A 102 -6.59 -3.24 -22.43
CA SER A 102 -6.44 -4.60 -22.98
C SER A 102 -5.00 -5.11 -22.98
N ASP A 103 -4.02 -4.22 -22.84
CA ASP A 103 -2.60 -4.58 -22.87
C ASP A 103 -1.83 -3.78 -21.80
N LEU A 104 -1.43 -4.47 -20.73
CA LEU A 104 -0.57 -3.91 -19.69
C LEU A 104 0.90 -4.19 -20.05
N PRO A 105 1.77 -3.19 -19.98
CA PRO A 105 3.17 -3.41 -20.29
C PRO A 105 3.83 -4.33 -19.25
N ALA A 106 4.78 -5.14 -19.70
CA ALA A 106 5.52 -6.05 -18.83
C ALA A 106 6.39 -5.35 -17.78
N VAL A 107 6.70 -4.06 -17.98
CA VAL A 107 7.49 -3.22 -17.07
C VAL A 107 6.87 -1.84 -16.97
N GLY A 108 7.01 -1.24 -15.79
CA GLY A 108 6.48 0.09 -15.50
C GLY A 108 5.72 0.10 -14.19
N LYS A 109 4.85 1.10 -14.04
CA LYS A 109 4.03 1.30 -12.84
C LYS A 109 2.60 1.64 -13.22
N ILE A 110 1.64 1.13 -12.46
CA ILE A 110 0.29 1.72 -12.40
C ILE A 110 0.30 2.69 -11.23
N VAL A 111 -0.09 3.94 -11.50
CA VAL A 111 -0.19 5.00 -10.51
C VAL A 111 -1.64 5.41 -10.39
N LEU A 112 -2.18 5.28 -9.18
CA LEU A 112 -3.54 5.64 -8.84
C LEU A 112 -3.54 6.85 -7.92
N LYS A 113 -4.37 7.84 -8.21
CA LYS A 113 -4.70 8.92 -7.28
C LYS A 113 -6.20 8.92 -7.07
N ALA A 114 -6.62 8.71 -5.83
CA ALA A 114 -8.04 8.53 -5.52
C ALA A 114 -8.51 9.47 -4.42
N THR A 115 -9.82 9.65 -4.36
CA THR A 115 -10.54 10.30 -3.27
C THR A 115 -11.64 9.38 -2.80
N ARG A 116 -11.81 9.21 -1.49
CA ARG A 116 -12.91 8.42 -0.89
C ARG A 116 -13.65 9.28 0.12
N GLU A 117 -14.97 9.44 -0.04
CA GLU A 117 -15.78 10.28 0.85
C GLU A 117 -15.16 11.68 1.07
N LYS A 118 -14.68 12.30 -0.02
CA LYS A 118 -13.96 13.59 -0.05
C LYS A 118 -12.57 13.61 0.62
N MET A 119 -12.09 12.49 1.17
CA MET A 119 -10.70 12.36 1.64
C MET A 119 -9.77 12.11 0.47
N GLU A 120 -8.83 13.03 0.22
CA GLU A 120 -7.84 12.91 -0.84
C GLU A 120 -6.69 12.00 -0.40
N GLY A 121 -6.37 11.01 -1.23
CA GLY A 121 -5.20 10.17 -1.05
C GLY A 121 -3.99 10.66 -1.82
N ILE A 122 -2.80 10.27 -1.37
CA ILE A 122 -1.57 10.37 -2.14
C ILE A 122 -1.56 9.34 -3.30
N GLU A 123 -0.49 9.32 -4.09
CA GLU A 123 -0.36 8.34 -5.15
C GLU A 123 -0.12 6.93 -4.59
N ALA A 124 -0.99 5.98 -4.95
CA ALA A 124 -0.77 4.55 -4.76
C ALA A 124 -0.06 3.99 -6.00
N VAL A 125 1.10 3.36 -5.77
CA VAL A 125 1.99 2.89 -6.85
C VAL A 125 2.08 1.36 -6.84
N TYR A 126 1.84 0.77 -8.00
CA TYR A 126 1.87 -0.66 -8.24
C TYR A 126 2.89 -0.97 -9.33
N ASP A 127 3.89 -1.79 -9.02
CA ASP A 127 4.87 -2.24 -10.00
C ASP A 127 4.27 -3.26 -10.97
N LEU A 128 4.59 -3.11 -12.25
CA LEU A 128 4.24 -4.08 -13.28
C LEU A 128 5.35 -5.15 -13.42
N PRO A 129 5.00 -6.43 -13.62
CA PRO A 129 3.64 -6.95 -13.72
C PRO A 129 2.98 -7.07 -12.34
N VAL A 130 1.72 -6.60 -12.23
CA VAL A 130 0.92 -6.82 -11.02
C VAL A 130 0.48 -8.27 -11.01
N ARG A 131 0.78 -8.98 -9.92
CA ARG A 131 0.30 -10.34 -9.69
C ARG A 131 -0.89 -10.27 -8.76
N ASN A 132 -2.06 -10.69 -9.23
CA ASN A 132 -3.20 -10.93 -8.34
C ASN A 132 -2.80 -12.03 -7.36
N VAL A 133 -3.31 -11.95 -6.13
CA VAL A 133 -3.01 -12.97 -5.12
C VAL A 133 -4.21 -13.91 -5.04
N PRO A 134 -4.01 -15.24 -5.20
CA PRO A 134 -5.09 -16.21 -5.21
C PRO A 134 -5.81 -16.33 -3.86
#